data_AF-A0A8K0KAW6-F1
#
_entry.id   AF-A0A8K0KAW6-F1
#
_cell.length_a   1.000
_cell.length_b   1.000
_cell.length_c   1.000
_cell.angle_alpha   90.00
_cell.angle_beta   90.00
_cell.angle_gamma   90.00
#
_symmetry.space_group_name_H-M   'P 1'
#
loop_
_entity.id
_entity.type
_entity.pdbx_description
1 polymer ?
#
loop_
_entity_poly.entity_id
_entity_poly.type
_entity_poly.pdbx_seq_one_letter_code
_entity_poly.pdbx_strand_id
1 'polypeptide(L)'
;MEVHGDAAFAGQGVNQESLALSRVPHFEIGGTVHLIVNNQLGFTTPGERGRSSLYCSDLAKMIAAPVIHVNGDDPEMMVKATRIAVEYQRKFRKDVFIDMNCFRRWGHNELDDPTFTNPLVYHIIHSRRTGIGLPRSVPDIYAEKLINEGIMSKEEISDVIQEHTVWLNHCLNNVDKFKPSERCKKQWAGEMQAPAHVTKWDTGVNLDLLRYLGAKSVEFPPDFNIHPHLLKTHVKSRMEKVSQGTNIDWATAEAMAFGSLLYQGYNVRLSGQDVGRGTFSHRHAMLVDQKDNEIYIPLNNLRPDQQSHLEICNSILSEEAVLAFEYGVSITLPNADSN
;
A
#
# COMPACT_ATOMS: atom_id res chain seq x y z
N MET A 1 6.31 -3.75 2.61
CA MET A 1 7.04 -3.31 3.81
C MET A 1 6.82 -1.82 3.91
N GLU A 2 6.54 -1.33 5.11
CA GLU A 2 6.40 0.11 5.38
C GLU A 2 7.42 0.54 6.43
N VAL A 3 7.96 1.74 6.27
CA VAL A 3 8.96 2.32 7.17
C VAL A 3 8.44 3.65 7.68
N HIS A 4 8.50 3.82 9.00
CA HIS A 4 7.87 4.94 9.69
C HIS A 4 8.87 5.63 10.62
N GLY A 5 8.69 6.94 10.85
CA GLY A 5 9.25 7.62 12.02
C GLY A 5 8.29 7.53 13.20
N ASP A 6 8.79 7.50 14.44
CA ASP A 6 7.97 7.33 15.64
C ASP A 6 6.88 8.40 15.82
N ALA A 7 7.22 9.67 15.60
CA ALA A 7 6.27 10.77 15.75
C ALA A 7 5.20 10.78 14.64
N ALA A 8 5.61 10.55 13.38
CA ALA A 8 4.69 10.53 12.25
C ALA A 8 3.73 9.34 12.34
N PHE A 9 4.22 8.17 12.76
CA PHE A 9 3.40 6.97 12.91
C PHE A 9 2.25 7.19 13.91
N ALA A 10 2.56 7.78 15.06
CA ALA A 10 1.58 8.04 16.11
C ALA A 10 0.65 9.24 15.81
N GLY A 11 1.08 10.19 14.98
CA GLY A 11 0.41 11.48 14.80
C GLY A 11 -0.44 11.62 13.52
N GLN A 12 -0.24 10.79 12.50
CA GLN A 12 -0.97 10.89 11.23
C GLN A 12 -2.16 9.93 11.18
N GLY A 13 -3.36 10.45 10.95
CA GLY A 13 -4.62 9.69 10.89
C GLY A 13 -4.64 8.61 9.80
N VAL A 14 -3.99 8.86 8.66
CA VAL A 14 -3.87 7.89 7.56
C VAL A 14 -3.23 6.57 7.99
N ASN A 15 -2.37 6.55 9.03
CA ASN A 15 -1.81 5.30 9.54
C ASN A 15 -2.90 4.44 10.19
N GLN A 16 -3.79 5.06 10.97
CA GLN A 16 -4.94 4.36 11.54
C GLN A 16 -5.86 3.86 10.42
N GLU A 17 -6.19 4.70 9.45
CA GLU A 17 -7.05 4.31 8.33
C GLU A 17 -6.46 3.16 7.51
N SER A 18 -5.15 3.19 7.22
CA SER A 18 -4.45 2.13 6.49
C SER A 18 -4.45 0.81 7.27
N LEU A 19 -4.24 0.86 8.60
CA LEU A 19 -4.35 -0.34 9.43
C LEU A 19 -5.78 -0.90 9.45
N ALA A 20 -6.80 -0.04 9.42
CA ALA A 20 -8.18 -0.47 9.34
C ALA A 20 -8.49 -1.23 8.02
N LEU A 21 -7.74 -0.97 6.94
CA LEU A 21 -7.84 -1.71 5.67
C LEU A 21 -7.16 -3.09 5.68
N SER A 22 -6.24 -3.35 6.63
CA SER A 22 -5.33 -4.52 6.62
C SER A 22 -6.01 -5.89 6.47
N ARG A 23 -7.29 -6.01 6.84
CA ARG A 23 -8.08 -7.25 6.76
C ARG A 23 -9.45 -7.06 6.10
N VAL A 24 -9.66 -5.94 5.41
CA VAL A 24 -10.90 -5.67 4.69
C VAL A 24 -10.83 -6.40 3.35
N PRO A 25 -11.86 -7.18 2.96
CA PRO A 25 -11.91 -7.77 1.63
C PRO A 25 -11.66 -6.71 0.55
N HIS A 26 -10.96 -7.08 -0.52
CA HIS A 26 -10.52 -6.18 -1.60
C HIS A 26 -9.40 -5.18 -1.26
N PHE A 27 -8.94 -5.13 -0.01
CA PHE A 27 -7.80 -4.30 0.42
C PHE A 27 -6.72 -5.11 1.17
N GLU A 28 -7.07 -6.26 1.76
CA GLU A 28 -6.13 -7.15 2.43
C GLU A 28 -5.03 -7.65 1.47
N ILE A 29 -3.77 -7.35 1.81
CA ILE A 29 -2.58 -7.79 1.06
C ILE A 29 -1.81 -8.94 1.75
N GLY A 30 -2.43 -9.57 2.75
CA GLY A 30 -1.84 -10.69 3.49
C GLY A 30 -0.77 -10.29 4.50
N GLY A 31 -0.91 -9.10 5.08
CA GLY A 31 -0.10 -8.59 6.18
C GLY A 31 1.14 -7.78 5.77
N THR A 32 1.35 -6.64 6.40
CA THR A 32 2.52 -5.78 6.19
C THR A 32 3.56 -5.94 7.31
N VAL A 33 4.83 -6.00 6.93
CA VAL A 33 5.94 -5.83 7.90
C VAL A 33 6.22 -4.33 8.03
N HIS A 34 6.04 -3.80 9.23
CA HIS A 34 6.28 -2.39 9.56
C HIS A 34 7.57 -2.26 10.37
N LEU A 35 8.42 -1.31 9.99
CA LEU A 35 9.59 -0.89 10.76
C LEU A 35 9.37 0.54 11.23
N ILE A 36 9.32 0.76 12.54
CA ILE A 36 9.33 2.10 13.13
C ILE A 36 10.78 2.41 13.51
N VAL A 37 11.37 3.41 12.85
CA VAL A 37 12.65 3.99 13.23
C VAL A 37 12.39 4.96 14.38
N ASN A 38 12.38 4.42 15.59
CA ASN A 38 12.06 5.15 16.80
C ASN A 38 13.30 5.82 17.35
N ASN A 39 13.61 6.99 16.80
CA ASN A 39 14.74 7.82 17.25
C ASN A 39 14.37 8.70 18.46
N GLN A 40 13.16 8.53 18.99
CA GLN A 40 12.59 9.16 20.18
C GLN A 40 12.25 10.65 20.02
N LEU A 41 12.38 11.21 18.80
CA LEU A 41 12.19 12.64 18.52
C LEU A 41 11.53 12.92 17.14
N GLY A 42 10.39 13.62 17.17
CA GLY A 42 9.79 14.23 15.99
C GLY A 42 10.23 15.68 15.82
N PHE A 43 11.18 15.96 14.91
CA PHE A 43 11.79 17.28 14.79
C PHE A 43 12.47 17.70 16.11
N THR A 44 11.85 18.57 16.91
CA THR A 44 12.27 19.00 18.25
C THR A 44 11.40 18.42 19.38
N THR A 45 10.31 17.74 19.04
CA THR A 45 9.30 17.23 19.98
C THR A 45 9.67 15.84 20.49
N PRO A 46 9.85 15.65 21.81
CA PRO A 46 10.16 14.34 22.39
C PRO A 46 8.95 13.41 22.42
N GLY A 47 9.22 12.11 22.54
CA GLY A 47 8.20 11.07 22.50
C GLY A 47 7.02 11.29 23.46
N GLU A 48 7.27 11.78 24.67
CA GLU A 48 6.22 12.07 25.66
C GLU A 48 5.25 13.20 25.26
N ARG A 49 5.59 13.99 24.24
CA ARG A 49 4.72 15.02 23.65
C ARG A 49 4.20 14.66 22.27
N GLY A 50 4.67 13.57 21.67
CA GLY A 50 4.28 13.11 20.34
C GLY A 50 3.13 12.10 20.33
N ARG A 51 2.71 11.58 21.49
CA ARG A 51 1.68 10.53 21.62
C ARG A 51 1.06 10.51 23.02
N SER A 52 -0.08 9.84 23.15
CA SER A 52 -0.83 9.70 24.41
C SER A 52 -0.71 8.31 25.07
N SER A 53 0.25 7.50 24.63
CA SER A 53 0.51 6.15 25.15
C SER A 53 2.01 5.89 25.28
N LEU A 54 2.39 4.75 25.85
CA LEU A 54 3.80 4.46 26.16
C LEU A 54 4.64 4.31 24.89
N TYR A 55 4.19 3.48 23.94
CA TYR A 55 4.95 3.14 22.74
C TYR A 55 4.38 3.84 21.51
N CYS A 56 5.26 4.26 20.60
CA CYS A 56 4.83 4.77 19.29
C CYS A 56 4.08 3.71 18.48
N SER A 57 4.39 2.44 18.67
CA SER A 57 3.74 1.29 18.04
C SER A 57 2.34 0.96 18.59
N ASP A 58 1.82 1.68 19.59
CA ASP A 58 0.54 1.32 20.22
C ASP A 58 -0.65 1.37 19.26
N LEU A 59 -0.54 2.08 18.13
CA LEU A 59 -1.54 2.06 17.05
C LEU A 59 -1.75 0.64 16.47
N ALA A 60 -0.72 -0.22 16.51
CA ALA A 60 -0.79 -1.62 16.10
C ALA A 60 -1.82 -2.44 16.90
N LYS A 61 -2.14 -2.01 18.13
CA LYS A 61 -3.11 -2.68 18.99
C LYS A 61 -4.53 -2.60 18.43
N MET A 62 -4.84 -1.60 17.60
CA MET A 62 -6.16 -1.46 16.96
C MET A 62 -6.55 -2.69 16.14
N ILE A 63 -5.57 -3.35 15.53
CA ILE A 63 -5.76 -4.57 14.72
C ILE A 63 -5.21 -5.83 15.39
N ALA A 64 -4.86 -5.73 16.68
CA ALA A 64 -4.19 -6.78 17.45
C ALA A 64 -2.93 -7.34 16.77
N ALA A 65 -2.15 -6.48 16.10
CA ALA A 65 -0.88 -6.88 15.49
C ALA A 65 0.22 -7.00 16.55
N PRO A 66 1.09 -8.04 16.48
CA PRO A 66 2.22 -8.17 17.38
C PRO A 66 3.27 -7.07 17.12
N VAL A 67 3.93 -6.66 18.20
CA VAL A 67 5.01 -5.69 18.18
C VAL A 67 6.25 -6.31 18.83
N ILE A 68 7.38 -6.22 18.13
CA ILE A 68 8.70 -6.59 18.64
C ILE A 68 9.47 -5.29 18.90
N HIS A 69 9.69 -4.96 20.18
CA HIS A 69 10.57 -3.87 20.55
C HIS A 69 12.01 -4.38 20.61
N VAL A 70 12.94 -3.66 19.97
CA VAL A 70 14.32 -4.09 19.85
C VAL A 70 15.26 -2.91 19.97
N ASN A 71 16.38 -3.12 20.68
CA ASN A 71 17.40 -2.09 20.85
C ASN A 71 18.24 -1.98 19.57
N GLY A 72 18.21 -0.82 18.92
CA GLY A 72 19.00 -0.54 17.72
C GLY A 72 20.51 -0.55 17.95
N ASP A 73 20.98 -0.48 19.20
CA ASP A 73 22.39 -0.67 19.55
C ASP A 73 22.85 -2.14 19.48
N ASP A 74 21.94 -3.09 19.25
CA ASP A 74 22.24 -4.53 19.09
C ASP A 74 21.80 -5.04 17.70
N PRO A 75 22.70 -4.98 16.70
CA PRO A 75 22.40 -5.39 15.33
C PRO A 75 22.00 -6.87 15.18
N GLU A 76 22.51 -7.76 16.03
CA GLU A 76 22.16 -9.19 15.99
C GLU A 76 20.72 -9.41 16.45
N MET A 77 20.30 -8.71 17.51
CA MET A 77 18.90 -8.74 17.96
C MET A 77 17.96 -8.09 16.94
N MET A 78 18.40 -7.04 16.23
CA MET A 78 17.66 -6.49 15.09
C MET A 78 17.40 -7.55 14.02
N VAL A 79 18.43 -8.29 13.59
CA VAL A 79 18.28 -9.38 12.62
C VAL A 79 17.32 -10.46 13.13
N LYS A 80 17.41 -10.83 14.41
CA LYS A 80 16.50 -11.80 15.03
C LYS A 80 15.05 -11.31 15.04
N ALA A 81 14.81 -10.05 15.41
CA ALA A 81 13.49 -9.43 15.37
C ALA A 81 12.91 -9.43 13.96
N THR A 82 13.73 -9.10 12.95
CA THR A 82 13.32 -9.15 11.54
C THR A 82 12.94 -10.56 11.10
N ARG A 83 13.71 -11.59 11.46
CA ARG A 83 13.38 -12.98 11.15
C ARG A 83 12.02 -13.40 11.73
N ILE A 84 11.79 -13.09 13.01
CA ILE A 84 10.52 -13.39 13.69
C ILE A 84 9.35 -12.67 13.00
N ALA A 85 9.51 -11.38 12.68
CA ALA A 85 8.47 -10.61 12.00
C ALA A 85 8.13 -11.19 10.62
N VAL A 86 9.14 -11.50 9.80
CA VAL A 86 8.92 -12.09 8.47
C VAL A 86 8.27 -13.47 8.59
N GLU A 87 8.73 -14.33 9.51
CA GLU A 87 8.12 -15.64 9.76
C GLU A 87 6.66 -15.52 10.21
N TYR A 88 6.34 -14.59 11.10
CA TYR A 88 4.97 -14.30 11.53
C TYR A 88 4.10 -13.88 10.34
N GLN A 89 4.55 -12.90 9.55
CA GLN A 89 3.79 -12.40 8.40
C GLN A 89 3.58 -13.52 7.36
N ARG A 90 4.59 -14.36 7.11
CA ARG A 90 4.46 -15.50 6.18
C ARG A 90 3.48 -16.56 6.68
N LYS A 91 3.51 -16.86 7.98
CA LYS A 91 2.68 -17.90 8.61
C LYS A 91 1.23 -17.47 8.81
N PHE A 92 1.01 -16.25 9.30
CA PHE A 92 -0.32 -15.79 9.72
C PHE A 92 -0.97 -14.80 8.76
N ARG A 93 -0.22 -14.29 7.77
CA ARG A 93 -0.69 -13.32 6.78
C ARG A 93 -1.33 -12.07 7.41
N LYS A 94 -0.72 -11.56 8.47
CA LYS A 94 -1.15 -10.39 9.24
C LYS A 94 0.01 -9.43 9.46
N ASP A 95 -0.34 -8.18 9.71
CA ASP A 95 0.61 -7.10 10.03
C ASP A 95 1.44 -7.43 11.26
N VAL A 96 2.69 -6.97 11.26
CA VAL A 96 3.63 -7.13 12.36
C VAL A 96 4.60 -5.96 12.41
N PHE A 97 4.91 -5.53 13.62
CA PHE A 97 5.71 -4.33 13.85
C PHE A 97 7.04 -4.67 14.48
N ILE A 98 8.07 -3.98 14.01
CA ILE A 98 9.37 -3.87 14.67
C ILE A 98 9.51 -2.42 15.12
N ASP A 99 9.52 -2.19 16.42
CA ASP A 99 9.85 -0.90 17.02
C ASP A 99 11.35 -0.89 17.32
N MET A 100 12.13 -0.29 16.40
CA MET A 100 13.57 -0.16 16.53
C MET A 100 13.88 1.08 17.36
N ASN A 101 14.13 0.87 18.66
CA ASN A 101 14.52 1.94 19.55
C ASN A 101 15.97 2.35 19.28
N CYS A 102 16.16 3.54 18.72
CA CYS A 102 17.44 4.10 18.33
C CYS A 102 17.55 5.56 18.76
N PHE A 103 18.46 6.32 18.14
CA PHE A 103 18.65 7.74 18.38
C PHE A 103 19.01 8.46 17.08
N ARG A 104 18.81 9.79 17.05
CA ARG A 104 19.23 10.64 15.94
C ARG A 104 20.57 11.31 16.30
N ARG A 105 21.62 11.02 15.54
CA ARG A 105 22.99 11.49 15.86
C ARG A 105 23.13 13.01 15.78
N TRP A 106 22.47 13.63 14.80
CA TRP A 106 22.52 15.07 14.51
C TRP A 106 21.13 15.71 14.69
N GLY A 107 20.99 16.99 14.35
CA GLY A 107 19.70 17.69 14.29
C GLY A 107 18.68 17.01 13.36
N HIS A 108 17.47 17.59 13.24
CA HIS A 108 16.46 17.01 12.34
C HIS A 108 16.95 16.95 10.88
N ASN A 109 17.72 17.96 10.51
CA ASN A 109 18.65 17.93 9.39
C ASN A 109 20.06 18.23 9.93
N GLU A 110 21.10 18.01 9.12
CA GLU A 110 22.49 18.08 9.54
C GLU A 110 22.97 19.50 9.90
N LEU A 111 22.21 20.54 9.53
CA LEU A 111 22.53 21.94 9.81
C LEU A 111 21.77 22.51 11.02
N ASP A 112 20.83 21.73 11.56
CA ASP A 112 20.01 22.11 12.71
C ASP A 112 20.73 21.79 14.02
N ASP A 113 20.70 22.72 14.99
CA ASP A 113 21.28 22.51 16.32
C ASP A 113 20.20 22.00 17.29
N PRO A 114 20.20 20.71 17.63
CA PRO A 114 19.16 20.13 18.46
C PRO A 114 19.32 20.45 19.95
N THR A 115 20.47 20.99 20.36
CA THR A 115 20.74 21.30 21.78
C THR A 115 19.88 22.44 22.31
N PHE A 116 19.32 23.26 21.43
CA PHE A 116 18.38 24.33 21.79
C PHE A 116 17.10 23.81 22.44
N THR A 117 16.67 22.59 22.12
CA THR A 117 15.39 22.03 22.56
C THR A 117 15.54 20.69 23.29
N ASN A 118 16.60 19.94 23.02
CA ASN A 118 16.80 18.58 23.55
C ASN A 118 18.19 18.37 24.20
N PRO A 119 18.69 19.30 25.04
CA PRO A 119 20.10 19.31 25.48
C PRO A 119 20.52 18.05 26.26
N LEU A 120 19.66 17.47 27.10
CA LEU A 120 19.99 16.28 27.88
C LEU A 120 20.13 15.02 27.00
N VAL A 121 19.23 14.84 26.04
CA VAL A 121 19.27 13.72 25.09
C VAL A 121 20.55 13.79 24.26
N TYR A 122 20.89 14.97 23.74
CA TYR A 122 22.11 15.14 22.95
C TYR A 122 23.37 15.10 23.81
N HIS A 123 23.31 15.50 25.09
CA HIS A 123 24.40 15.25 26.02
C HIS A 123 24.67 13.75 26.17
N ILE A 124 23.64 12.92 26.31
CA ILE A 124 23.79 11.45 26.34
C ILE A 124 24.40 10.98 25.02
N ILE A 125 23.81 11.32 23.87
CA ILE A 125 24.27 10.90 22.54
C ILE A 125 25.74 11.25 22.32
N HIS A 126 26.15 12.50 22.60
CA HIS A 126 27.53 12.96 22.44
C HIS A 126 28.49 12.33 23.47
N SER A 127 27.99 11.94 24.64
CA SER A 127 28.80 11.31 25.70
C SER A 127 28.95 9.80 25.53
N ARG A 128 28.28 9.18 24.56
CA ARG A 128 28.48 7.77 24.24
C ARG A 128 29.94 7.56 23.77
N ARG A 129 30.72 6.80 24.55
CA ARG A 129 32.13 6.46 24.26
C ARG A 129 32.35 4.95 24.25
N THR A 130 33.15 4.45 23.30
CA THR A 130 33.66 3.06 23.28
C THR A 130 34.79 2.88 24.31
N GLY A 131 35.12 1.63 24.67
CA GLY A 131 36.27 1.33 25.55
C GLY A 131 37.63 1.54 24.88
N ILE A 132 37.64 1.70 23.56
CA ILE A 132 38.84 1.80 22.71
C ILE A 132 39.04 3.18 22.04
N GLY A 133 38.30 4.22 22.46
CA GLY A 133 38.56 5.60 22.04
C GLY A 133 37.92 6.05 20.71
N LEU A 134 37.02 5.26 20.12
CA LEU A 134 36.20 5.66 18.96
C LEU A 134 34.92 6.41 19.39
N PRO A 135 34.40 7.36 18.57
CA PRO A 135 33.05 7.90 18.73
C PRO A 135 32.04 6.74 18.72
N ARG A 136 31.16 6.63 19.71
CA ARG A 136 30.34 5.43 19.89
C ARG A 136 29.08 5.47 19.02
N SER A 137 29.24 5.37 17.70
CA SER A 137 28.13 5.05 16.79
C SER A 137 27.79 3.56 16.87
N VAL A 138 26.59 3.16 16.45
CA VAL A 138 26.17 1.75 16.47
C VAL A 138 27.13 0.85 15.67
N PRO A 139 27.57 1.22 14.44
CA PRO A 139 28.58 0.45 13.70
C PRO A 139 29.90 0.27 14.48
N ASP A 140 30.39 1.32 15.13
CA ASP A 140 31.68 1.28 15.84
C ASP A 140 31.61 0.35 17.08
N ILE A 141 30.48 0.34 17.79
CA ILE A 141 30.25 -0.58 18.92
C ILE A 141 30.28 -2.03 18.43
N TYR A 142 29.60 -2.31 17.32
CA TYR A 142 29.51 -3.66 16.80
C TYR A 142 30.86 -4.14 16.24
N ALA A 143 31.60 -3.26 15.57
CA ALA A 143 32.97 -3.55 15.13
C ALA A 143 33.90 -3.86 16.33
N GLU A 144 33.83 -3.07 17.41
CA GLU A 144 34.58 -3.35 18.65
C GLU A 144 34.23 -4.73 19.23
N LYS A 145 32.95 -5.12 19.23
CA LYS A 145 32.51 -6.46 19.65
C LYS A 145 33.17 -7.55 18.79
N LEU A 146 33.10 -7.44 17.46
CA LEU A 146 33.68 -8.43 16.54
C LEU A 146 35.20 -8.57 16.70
N ILE A 147 35.90 -7.46 16.97
CA ILE A 147 37.34 -7.48 17.26
C ILE A 147 37.62 -8.22 18.57
N ASN A 148 36.86 -7.92 19.63
CA ASN A 148 37.01 -8.57 20.92
C ASN A 148 36.69 -10.08 20.87
N GLU A 149 35.81 -10.50 19.97
CA GLU A 149 35.48 -11.91 19.71
C GLU A 149 36.48 -12.59 18.76
N GLY A 150 37.45 -11.86 18.21
CA GLY A 150 38.45 -12.38 17.28
C GLY A 150 37.88 -12.76 15.91
N ILE A 151 36.70 -12.24 15.56
CA ILE A 151 36.02 -12.49 14.28
C ILE A 151 36.59 -11.59 13.18
N MET A 152 36.96 -10.36 13.52
CA MET A 152 37.59 -9.40 12.59
C MET A 152 38.78 -8.70 13.25
N SER A 153 39.74 -8.25 12.45
CA SER A 153 40.85 -7.40 12.90
C SER A 153 40.51 -5.91 12.77
N LYS A 154 41.32 -5.04 13.40
CA LYS A 154 41.18 -3.59 13.27
C LYS A 154 41.47 -3.13 11.83
N GLU A 155 42.44 -3.78 11.20
CA GLU A 155 42.86 -3.53 9.82
C GLU A 155 41.71 -3.86 8.87
N GLU A 156 41.07 -5.02 9.03
CA GLU A 156 39.92 -5.42 8.20
C GLU A 156 38.75 -4.42 8.28
N ILE A 157 38.44 -3.91 9.48
CA ILE A 157 37.40 -2.88 9.65
C ILE A 157 37.79 -1.57 8.95
N SER A 158 39.05 -1.14 9.08
CA SER A 158 39.56 0.06 8.41
C SER A 158 39.50 -0.07 6.90
N ASP A 159 39.85 -1.25 6.37
CA ASP A 159 39.85 -1.54 4.94
C ASP A 159 38.43 -1.45 4.37
N VAL A 160 37.42 -2.01 5.05
CA VAL A 160 36.01 -1.91 4.64
C VAL A 160 35.55 -0.44 4.53
N ILE A 161 35.89 0.40 5.51
CA ILE A 161 35.54 1.82 5.49
C ILE A 161 36.24 2.55 4.33
N GLN A 162 37.53 2.26 4.13
CA GLN A 162 38.33 2.88 3.08
C GLN A 162 37.85 2.47 1.69
N GLU A 163 37.59 1.18 1.46
CA GLU A 163 37.05 0.66 0.21
C GLU A 163 35.71 1.32 -0.14
N HIS A 164 34.80 1.43 0.82
CA HIS A 164 33.51 2.09 0.59
C HIS A 164 33.68 3.58 0.28
N THR A 165 34.60 4.27 0.95
CA THR A 165 34.91 5.68 0.70
C THR A 165 35.52 5.90 -0.68
N VAL A 166 36.45 5.03 -1.10
CA VAL A 166 37.03 5.05 -2.45
C VAL A 166 35.95 4.82 -3.50
N TRP A 167 35.04 3.88 -3.26
CA TRP A 167 33.91 3.61 -4.14
C TRP A 167 32.97 4.82 -4.28
N LEU A 168 32.59 5.47 -3.17
CA LEU A 168 31.76 6.70 -3.21
C LEU A 168 32.45 7.83 -3.97
N ASN A 169 33.74 8.05 -3.74
CA ASN A 169 34.53 9.04 -4.48
C ASN A 169 34.63 8.70 -5.97
N HIS A 170 34.79 7.42 -6.31
CA HIS A 170 34.75 6.97 -7.70
C HIS A 170 33.40 7.28 -8.35
N CYS A 171 32.29 7.02 -7.67
CA CYS A 171 30.95 7.37 -8.15
C CYS A 171 30.80 8.88 -8.37
N LEU A 172 31.25 9.71 -7.42
CA LEU A 172 31.21 11.17 -7.52
C LEU A 172 32.03 11.68 -8.73
N ASN A 173 33.23 11.14 -8.93
CA ASN A 173 34.10 11.51 -10.05
C ASN A 173 33.58 11.06 -11.42
N ASN A 174 32.57 10.18 -11.46
CA ASN A 174 31.96 9.70 -12.70
C ASN A 174 30.53 10.24 -12.92
N VAL A 175 30.09 11.23 -12.14
CA VAL A 175 28.75 11.82 -12.27
C VAL A 175 28.50 12.38 -13.68
N ASP A 176 29.50 13.00 -14.30
CA ASP A 176 29.40 13.56 -15.66
C ASP A 176 29.14 12.50 -16.75
N LYS A 177 29.49 11.24 -16.46
CA LYS A 177 29.29 10.11 -17.37
C LYS A 177 28.01 9.33 -17.04
N PHE A 178 27.39 9.60 -15.90
CA PHE A 178 26.21 8.90 -15.46
C PHE A 178 25.01 9.30 -16.32
N LYS A 179 24.34 8.29 -16.89
CA LYS A 179 23.06 8.47 -17.57
C LYS A 179 21.96 7.87 -16.71
N PRO A 180 20.99 8.68 -16.25
CA PRO A 180 19.86 8.16 -15.51
C PRO A 180 19.12 7.09 -16.31
N SER A 181 18.86 5.94 -15.69
CA SER A 181 17.99 4.92 -16.28
C SER A 181 16.53 5.27 -15.99
N GLU A 182 15.66 5.14 -16.98
CA GLU A 182 14.21 5.19 -16.75
C GLU A 182 13.77 3.92 -16.00
N ARG A 183 13.20 4.09 -14.80
CA ARG A 183 12.60 3.02 -14.01
C ARG A 183 11.14 2.78 -14.44
N CYS A 184 10.61 1.60 -14.13
CA CYS A 184 9.20 1.21 -14.28
C CYS A 184 8.64 0.89 -15.69
N LYS A 185 9.44 0.89 -16.77
CA LYS A 185 8.93 0.61 -18.13
C LYS A 185 8.41 -0.81 -18.38
N LYS A 186 8.93 -1.83 -17.69
CA LYS A 186 8.62 -3.23 -18.06
C LYS A 186 7.17 -3.61 -17.83
N GLN A 187 6.56 -3.11 -16.75
CA GLN A 187 5.16 -3.39 -16.42
C GLN A 187 4.22 -2.64 -17.37
N TRP A 188 4.61 -1.44 -17.80
CA TRP A 188 3.87 -0.55 -18.71
C TRP A 188 4.28 -0.74 -20.18
N ALA A 189 4.64 -1.97 -20.56
CA ALA A 189 5.02 -2.26 -21.93
C ALA A 189 3.82 -2.06 -22.87
N GLY A 190 3.97 -1.20 -23.89
CA GLY A 190 2.90 -0.82 -24.82
C GLY A 190 2.34 0.57 -24.56
N GLU A 191 2.54 1.12 -23.36
CA GLU A 191 2.15 2.48 -23.03
C GLU A 191 3.20 3.50 -23.49
N MET A 192 2.75 4.70 -23.82
CA MET A 192 3.61 5.80 -24.25
C MET A 192 3.31 7.10 -23.50
N GLN A 193 4.31 7.97 -23.43
CA GLN A 193 4.11 9.33 -22.93
C GLN A 193 3.09 10.05 -23.83
N ALA A 194 2.09 10.66 -23.19
CA ALA A 194 1.05 11.38 -23.91
C ALA A 194 1.64 12.56 -24.69
N PRO A 195 1.17 12.82 -25.93
CA PRO A 195 1.59 13.99 -26.69
C PRO A 195 1.00 15.28 -26.08
N ALA A 196 1.58 16.42 -26.45
CA ALA A 196 1.11 17.73 -25.97
C ALA A 196 -0.29 18.15 -26.51
N HIS A 197 -0.81 17.46 -27.52
CA HIS A 197 -2.09 17.79 -28.15
C HIS A 197 -3.19 16.81 -27.72
N VAL A 198 -4.44 17.27 -27.80
CA VAL A 198 -5.62 16.44 -27.50
C VAL A 198 -5.76 15.35 -28.57
N THR A 199 -5.73 14.10 -28.14
CA THR A 199 -5.99 12.92 -28.98
C THR A 199 -7.47 12.55 -28.97
N LYS A 200 -7.97 12.00 -30.08
CA LYS A 200 -9.30 11.39 -30.17
C LYS A 200 -9.13 9.88 -30.33
N TRP A 201 -10.00 9.12 -29.67
CA TRP A 201 -9.99 7.67 -29.66
C TRP A 201 -11.34 7.15 -30.15
N ASP A 202 -11.32 6.11 -30.98
CA ASP A 202 -12.53 5.38 -31.31
C ASP A 202 -12.87 4.43 -30.16
N THR A 203 -13.79 4.85 -29.31
CA THR A 203 -14.29 4.09 -28.16
C THR A 203 -15.62 3.39 -28.47
N GLY A 204 -16.04 3.37 -29.73
CA GLY A 204 -17.26 2.71 -30.17
C GLY A 204 -17.19 1.20 -29.98
N VAL A 205 -18.35 0.60 -29.67
CA VAL A 205 -18.50 -0.86 -29.54
C VAL A 205 -19.68 -1.31 -30.39
N ASN A 206 -19.59 -2.51 -30.96
CA ASN A 206 -20.67 -3.10 -31.73
C ASN A 206 -21.99 -3.12 -30.91
N LEU A 207 -23.09 -2.67 -31.53
CA LEU A 207 -24.38 -2.52 -30.85
C LEU A 207 -24.95 -3.85 -30.34
N ASP A 208 -24.73 -4.95 -31.05
CA ASP A 208 -25.21 -6.27 -30.62
C ASP A 208 -24.43 -6.76 -29.40
N LEU A 209 -23.14 -6.48 -29.34
CA LEU A 209 -22.34 -6.71 -28.14
C LEU A 209 -22.82 -5.83 -26.97
N LEU A 210 -23.10 -4.54 -27.20
CA LEU A 210 -23.63 -3.67 -26.13
C LEU A 210 -24.99 -4.17 -25.62
N ARG A 211 -25.87 -4.64 -26.51
CA ARG A 211 -27.14 -5.25 -26.11
C ARG A 211 -26.93 -6.51 -25.27
N TYR A 212 -26.03 -7.38 -25.70
CA TYR A 212 -25.65 -8.57 -24.95
C TYR A 212 -25.16 -8.23 -23.53
N LEU A 213 -24.21 -7.29 -23.43
CA LEU A 213 -23.63 -6.87 -22.16
C LEU A 213 -24.66 -6.19 -21.25
N GLY A 214 -25.52 -5.33 -21.82
CA GLY A 214 -26.60 -4.68 -21.08
C GLY A 214 -27.58 -5.68 -20.47
N ALA A 215 -27.95 -6.73 -21.22
CA ALA A 215 -28.80 -7.81 -20.71
C ALA A 215 -28.08 -8.65 -19.64
N LYS A 216 -26.83 -9.07 -19.92
CA LYS A 216 -26.01 -9.84 -18.98
C LYS A 216 -25.74 -9.11 -17.66
N SER A 217 -25.68 -7.77 -17.68
CA SER A 217 -25.44 -6.96 -16.47
C SER A 217 -26.52 -7.07 -15.39
N VAL A 218 -27.69 -7.62 -15.71
CA VAL A 218 -28.82 -7.82 -14.78
C VAL A 218 -29.33 -9.26 -14.77
N GLU A 219 -28.62 -10.18 -15.43
CA GLU A 219 -28.90 -11.60 -15.38
C GLU A 219 -28.39 -12.19 -14.07
N PHE A 220 -29.10 -13.15 -13.50
CA PHE A 220 -28.74 -13.85 -12.27
C PHE A 220 -29.17 -15.32 -12.38
N PRO A 221 -28.58 -16.23 -11.56
CA PRO A 221 -28.91 -17.65 -11.59
C PRO A 221 -30.40 -17.94 -11.29
N PRO A 222 -30.99 -19.03 -11.80
CA PRO A 222 -32.41 -19.35 -11.58
C PRO A 222 -32.83 -19.44 -10.10
N ASP A 223 -31.94 -19.91 -9.23
CA ASP A 223 -32.20 -20.09 -7.79
C ASP A 223 -31.97 -18.80 -6.96
N PHE A 224 -31.60 -17.69 -7.61
CA PHE A 224 -31.26 -16.42 -6.95
C PHE A 224 -32.53 -15.62 -6.59
N ASN A 225 -32.66 -15.26 -5.31
CA ASN A 225 -33.83 -14.58 -4.76
C ASN A 225 -33.62 -13.07 -4.79
N ILE A 226 -33.78 -12.46 -5.97
CA ILE A 226 -33.67 -11.01 -6.11
C ILE A 226 -34.82 -10.26 -5.42
N HIS A 227 -34.55 -9.07 -4.86
CA HIS A 227 -35.58 -8.22 -4.28
C HIS A 227 -36.68 -7.87 -5.31
N PRO A 228 -38.00 -8.05 -5.02
CA PRO A 228 -39.07 -7.89 -6.01
C PRO A 228 -39.14 -6.50 -6.65
N HIS A 229 -38.86 -5.45 -5.87
CA HIS A 229 -38.83 -4.09 -6.42
C HIS A 229 -37.68 -3.91 -7.42
N LEU A 230 -36.51 -4.46 -7.12
CA LEU A 230 -35.32 -4.36 -7.98
C LEU A 230 -35.54 -5.09 -9.31
N LEU A 231 -36.14 -6.29 -9.25
CA LEU A 231 -36.56 -7.02 -10.44
C LEU A 231 -37.52 -6.20 -11.31
N LYS A 232 -38.50 -5.55 -10.69
CA LYS A 232 -39.54 -4.78 -11.40
C LYS A 232 -38.99 -3.49 -12.02
N THR A 233 -38.16 -2.74 -11.30
CA THR A 233 -37.79 -1.36 -11.70
C THR A 233 -36.42 -1.25 -12.32
N HIS A 234 -35.44 -2.07 -11.91
CA HIS A 234 -34.07 -2.01 -12.44
C HIS A 234 -33.88 -3.04 -13.55
N VAL A 235 -34.12 -4.34 -13.26
CA VAL A 235 -33.85 -5.44 -14.20
C VAL A 235 -34.76 -5.35 -15.42
N LYS A 236 -36.09 -5.31 -15.23
CA LYS A 236 -37.03 -5.21 -16.36
C LYS A 236 -36.84 -3.94 -17.18
N SER A 237 -36.64 -2.79 -16.53
CA SER A 237 -36.42 -1.52 -17.24
C SER A 237 -35.14 -1.57 -18.08
N ARG A 238 -34.04 -2.13 -17.56
CA ARG A 238 -32.80 -2.28 -18.34
C ARG A 238 -33.01 -3.20 -19.53
N MET A 239 -33.67 -4.36 -19.34
CA MET A 239 -33.97 -5.30 -20.43
C MET A 239 -34.80 -4.64 -21.56
N GLU A 240 -35.84 -3.87 -21.20
CA GLU A 240 -36.68 -3.14 -22.16
C GLU A 240 -35.88 -2.08 -22.94
N LYS A 241 -35.13 -1.22 -22.24
CA LYS A 241 -34.29 -0.17 -22.83
C LYS A 241 -33.23 -0.75 -23.77
N VAL A 242 -32.57 -1.82 -23.34
CA VAL A 242 -31.56 -2.55 -24.12
C VAL A 242 -32.17 -3.14 -25.39
N SER A 243 -33.33 -3.80 -25.27
CA SER A 243 -34.02 -4.39 -26.43
C SER A 243 -34.49 -3.34 -27.43
N GLN A 244 -34.97 -2.19 -26.97
CA GLN A 244 -35.46 -1.10 -27.83
C GLN A 244 -34.31 -0.25 -28.38
N GLY A 245 -33.15 -0.23 -27.73
CA GLY A 245 -32.00 0.60 -28.11
C GLY A 245 -32.23 2.10 -27.93
N THR A 246 -33.19 2.50 -27.12
CA THR A 246 -33.53 3.91 -26.85
C THR A 246 -33.72 4.16 -25.36
N ASN A 247 -33.64 5.41 -24.93
CA ASN A 247 -33.80 5.81 -23.53
C ASN A 247 -32.84 5.07 -22.55
N ILE A 248 -31.61 4.80 -23.00
CA ILE A 248 -30.55 4.22 -22.17
C ILE A 248 -30.20 5.23 -21.06
N ASP A 249 -30.30 4.81 -19.80
CA ASP A 249 -29.94 5.63 -18.65
C ASP A 249 -28.44 5.49 -18.28
N TRP A 250 -28.00 6.34 -17.36
CA TRP A 250 -26.61 6.44 -16.94
C TRP A 250 -26.02 5.09 -16.48
N ALA A 251 -26.74 4.40 -15.59
CA ALA A 251 -26.28 3.12 -15.03
C ALA A 251 -26.24 2.00 -16.08
N THR A 252 -27.14 2.02 -17.06
CA THR A 252 -27.12 1.05 -18.16
C THR A 252 -25.94 1.31 -19.09
N ALA A 253 -25.66 2.57 -19.44
CA ALA A 253 -24.48 2.92 -20.22
C ALA A 253 -23.17 2.58 -19.48
N GLU A 254 -23.11 2.83 -18.17
CA GLU A 254 -21.98 2.46 -17.30
C GLU A 254 -21.75 0.95 -17.29
N ALA A 255 -22.80 0.14 -17.11
CA ALA A 255 -22.70 -1.32 -17.11
C ALA A 255 -22.23 -1.86 -18.47
N MET A 256 -22.67 -1.26 -19.58
CA MET A 256 -22.20 -1.62 -20.92
C MET A 256 -20.72 -1.27 -21.13
N ALA A 257 -20.26 -0.12 -20.62
CA ALA A 257 -18.87 0.29 -20.71
C ALA A 257 -17.93 -0.61 -19.89
N PHE A 258 -18.31 -0.95 -18.64
CA PHE A 258 -17.56 -1.93 -17.86
C PHE A 258 -17.60 -3.30 -18.52
N GLY A 259 -18.78 -3.74 -18.97
CA GLY A 259 -18.95 -5.00 -19.66
C GLY A 259 -18.09 -5.11 -20.92
N SER A 260 -17.94 -4.04 -21.70
CA SER A 260 -17.15 -4.07 -22.93
C SER A 260 -15.65 -4.13 -22.66
N LEU A 261 -15.16 -3.39 -21.65
CA LEU A 261 -13.77 -3.47 -21.20
C LEU A 261 -13.43 -4.88 -20.69
N LEU A 262 -14.30 -5.46 -19.86
CA LEU A 262 -14.15 -6.84 -19.41
C LEU A 262 -14.14 -7.80 -20.59
N TYR A 263 -15.07 -7.64 -21.54
CA TYR A 263 -15.12 -8.50 -22.73
C TYR A 263 -13.84 -8.44 -23.58
N GLN A 264 -13.15 -7.29 -23.58
CA GLN A 264 -11.86 -7.07 -24.25
C GLN A 264 -10.64 -7.55 -23.46
N GLY A 265 -10.80 -7.96 -22.20
CA GLY A 265 -9.72 -8.50 -21.36
C GLY A 265 -9.24 -7.56 -20.24
N TYR A 266 -9.76 -6.34 -20.14
CA TYR A 266 -9.37 -5.42 -19.07
C TYR A 266 -10.14 -5.71 -17.78
N ASN A 267 -9.46 -5.90 -16.64
CA ASN A 267 -10.18 -5.82 -15.35
C ASN A 267 -10.64 -4.39 -15.07
N VAL A 268 -11.71 -4.29 -14.28
CA VAL A 268 -12.24 -3.02 -13.80
C VAL A 268 -12.32 -3.12 -12.28
N ARG A 269 -11.82 -2.12 -11.57
CA ARG A 269 -11.97 -1.99 -10.13
C ARG A 269 -12.85 -0.78 -9.83
N LEU A 270 -13.91 -0.98 -9.06
CA LEU A 270 -14.79 0.09 -8.60
C LEU A 270 -14.76 0.11 -7.07
N SER A 271 -14.13 1.14 -6.51
CA SER A 271 -13.88 1.28 -5.09
C SER A 271 -14.55 2.53 -4.51
N GLY A 272 -15.09 2.39 -3.31
CA GLY A 272 -15.69 3.49 -2.55
C GLY A 272 -16.85 3.03 -1.68
N GLN A 273 -17.42 3.97 -0.94
CA GLN A 273 -18.54 3.70 -0.02
C GLN A 273 -19.80 3.35 -0.82
N ASP A 274 -20.37 2.18 -0.51
CA ASP A 274 -21.62 1.67 -1.12
C ASP A 274 -21.62 1.52 -2.65
N VAL A 275 -20.46 1.46 -3.31
CA VAL A 275 -20.36 1.50 -4.78
C VAL A 275 -21.04 0.34 -5.49
N GLY A 276 -21.16 -0.84 -4.85
CA GLY A 276 -21.83 -2.00 -5.44
C GLY A 276 -23.31 -1.79 -5.72
N ARG A 277 -24.03 -1.15 -4.79
CA ARG A 277 -25.41 -0.68 -4.99
C ARG A 277 -25.43 0.66 -5.74
N GLY A 278 -24.46 1.51 -5.41
CA GLY A 278 -24.45 2.94 -5.67
C GLY A 278 -25.22 3.70 -4.59
N THR A 279 -24.69 4.85 -4.16
CA THR A 279 -25.29 5.73 -3.15
C THR A 279 -26.76 6.03 -3.47
N PHE A 280 -27.05 6.40 -4.73
CA PHE A 280 -28.41 6.69 -5.21
C PHE A 280 -29.24 5.47 -5.62
N SER A 281 -28.81 4.25 -5.25
CA SER A 281 -29.48 2.99 -5.61
C SER A 281 -29.75 2.85 -7.12
N HIS A 282 -28.77 3.24 -7.93
CA HIS A 282 -28.91 3.30 -9.40
C HIS A 282 -28.13 2.20 -10.12
N ARG A 283 -27.02 1.71 -9.53
CA ARG A 283 -26.03 0.88 -10.22
C ARG A 283 -26.36 -0.61 -10.15
N HIS A 284 -26.46 -1.14 -8.94
CA HIS A 284 -26.69 -2.57 -8.67
C HIS A 284 -25.74 -3.51 -9.44
N ALA A 285 -24.45 -3.14 -9.52
CA ALA A 285 -23.40 -4.02 -10.06
C ALA A 285 -23.17 -5.24 -9.15
N MET A 286 -23.57 -5.12 -7.89
CA MET A 286 -23.62 -6.17 -6.88
C MET A 286 -25.08 -6.45 -6.53
N LEU A 287 -25.55 -7.67 -6.76
CA LEU A 287 -26.85 -8.17 -6.33
C LEU A 287 -26.69 -8.97 -5.04
N VAL A 288 -27.69 -8.90 -4.17
CA VAL A 288 -27.71 -9.63 -2.88
C VAL A 288 -28.94 -10.53 -2.84
N ASP A 289 -28.72 -11.83 -2.66
CA ASP A 289 -29.79 -12.81 -2.50
C ASP A 289 -30.55 -12.53 -1.20
N GLN A 290 -31.87 -12.40 -1.28
CA GLN A 290 -32.72 -12.06 -0.14
C GLN A 290 -32.89 -13.20 0.86
N LYS A 291 -32.45 -14.42 0.54
CA LYS A 291 -32.57 -15.61 1.38
C LYS A 291 -31.35 -15.82 2.26
N ASP A 292 -30.14 -15.64 1.74
CA ASP A 292 -28.88 -15.99 2.41
C ASP A 292 -27.81 -14.88 2.39
N ASN A 293 -28.09 -13.73 1.79
CA ASN A 293 -27.16 -12.61 1.59
C ASN A 293 -25.96 -12.91 0.67
N GLU A 294 -25.99 -14.00 -0.09
CA GLU A 294 -24.95 -14.27 -1.07
C GLU A 294 -24.88 -13.15 -2.11
N ILE A 295 -23.65 -12.76 -2.44
CA ILE A 295 -23.37 -11.67 -3.36
C ILE A 295 -23.14 -12.25 -4.75
N TYR A 296 -23.85 -11.69 -5.73
CA TYR A 296 -23.66 -12.02 -7.13
C TYR A 296 -23.31 -10.78 -7.95
N ILE A 297 -22.24 -10.86 -8.75
CA ILE A 297 -21.78 -9.80 -9.66
C ILE A 297 -22.05 -10.26 -11.11
N PRO A 298 -23.13 -9.78 -11.76
CA PRO A 298 -23.51 -10.27 -13.09
C PRO A 298 -22.42 -10.11 -14.16
N LEU A 299 -21.68 -9.00 -14.14
CA LEU A 299 -20.62 -8.72 -15.12
C LEU A 299 -19.38 -9.62 -14.98
N ASN A 300 -19.30 -10.46 -13.93
CA ASN A 300 -18.26 -11.48 -13.81
C ASN A 300 -18.66 -12.82 -14.45
N ASN A 301 -19.83 -12.88 -15.09
CA ASN A 301 -20.38 -14.09 -15.72
C ASN A 301 -20.83 -13.80 -17.17
N LEU A 302 -20.02 -13.05 -17.94
CA LEU A 302 -20.33 -12.70 -19.33
C LEU A 302 -20.09 -13.86 -20.29
N ARG A 303 -19.09 -14.70 -20.03
CA ARG A 303 -18.79 -15.90 -20.85
C ARG A 303 -18.03 -16.94 -20.02
N PRO A 304 -18.10 -18.24 -20.36
CA PRO A 304 -17.44 -19.30 -19.58
C PRO A 304 -15.91 -19.18 -19.48
N ASP A 305 -15.28 -18.57 -20.48
CA ASP A 305 -13.82 -18.38 -20.62
C ASP A 305 -13.36 -16.96 -20.24
N GLN A 306 -14.18 -16.23 -19.48
CA GLN A 306 -13.84 -14.86 -19.04
C GLN A 306 -12.64 -14.88 -18.09
N GLN A 307 -11.59 -14.13 -18.43
CA GLN A 307 -10.34 -14.01 -17.65
C GLN A 307 -10.23 -12.69 -16.87
N SER A 308 -11.07 -11.72 -17.21
CA SER A 308 -11.09 -10.38 -16.63
C SER A 308 -12.32 -10.20 -15.73
N HIS A 309 -12.20 -9.43 -14.66
CA HIS A 309 -13.24 -9.31 -13.65
C HIS A 309 -13.47 -7.85 -13.23
N LEU A 310 -14.73 -7.58 -12.87
CA LEU A 310 -15.14 -6.40 -12.13
C LEU A 310 -14.98 -6.69 -10.65
N GLU A 311 -14.06 -5.99 -10.01
CA GLU A 311 -13.89 -6.01 -8.56
C GLU A 311 -14.69 -4.86 -7.93
N ILE A 312 -15.76 -5.20 -7.22
CA ILE A 312 -16.58 -4.24 -6.47
C ILE A 312 -16.07 -4.15 -5.04
N CYS A 313 -15.46 -3.02 -4.71
CA CYS A 313 -14.80 -2.79 -3.43
C CYS A 313 -15.62 -1.79 -2.62
N ASN A 314 -16.66 -2.27 -1.93
CA ASN A 314 -17.35 -1.43 -0.95
C ASN A 314 -16.36 -1.11 0.18
N SER A 315 -15.86 0.13 0.19
CA SER A 315 -14.79 0.53 1.09
C SER A 315 -15.29 0.73 2.51
N ILE A 316 -14.36 0.76 3.47
CA ILE A 316 -14.65 1.34 4.78
C ILE A 316 -14.96 2.84 4.65
N LEU A 317 -15.45 3.45 5.72
CA LEU A 317 -15.65 4.89 5.83
C LEU A 317 -14.30 5.61 6.02
N SER A 318 -13.50 5.62 4.95
CA SER A 318 -12.23 6.32 4.82
C SER A 318 -12.12 6.82 3.38
N GLU A 319 -11.68 8.06 3.23
CA GLU A 319 -11.35 8.65 1.93
C GLU A 319 -9.84 8.69 1.71
N GLU A 320 -9.04 9.06 2.72
CA GLU A 320 -7.61 9.30 2.57
C GLU A 320 -6.84 8.01 2.26
N ALA A 321 -6.96 6.99 3.11
CA ALA A 321 -6.28 5.71 2.89
C ALA A 321 -6.85 4.93 1.69
N VAL A 322 -8.17 4.97 1.49
CA VAL A 322 -8.82 4.28 0.36
C VAL A 322 -8.36 4.89 -0.96
N LEU A 323 -8.39 6.21 -1.12
CA LEU A 323 -7.94 6.85 -2.36
C LEU A 323 -6.44 6.64 -2.60
N ALA A 324 -5.62 6.68 -1.55
CA ALA A 324 -4.20 6.36 -1.64
C ALA A 324 -3.97 4.90 -2.09
N PHE A 325 -4.77 3.96 -1.61
CA PHE A 325 -4.75 2.56 -2.06
C PHE A 325 -5.11 2.45 -3.55
N GLU A 326 -6.20 3.08 -3.99
CA GLU A 326 -6.61 3.07 -5.40
C GLU A 326 -5.58 3.76 -6.31
N TYR A 327 -4.89 4.80 -5.82
CA TYR A 327 -3.75 5.38 -6.53
C TYR A 327 -2.62 4.37 -6.70
N GLY A 328 -2.27 3.62 -5.64
CA GLY A 328 -1.29 2.53 -5.70
C GLY A 328 -1.66 1.44 -6.71
N VAL A 329 -2.94 1.05 -6.78
CA VAL A 329 -3.45 0.11 -7.78
C VAL A 329 -3.27 0.68 -9.19
N SER A 330 -3.67 1.94 -9.42
CA SER A 330 -3.66 2.55 -10.76
C SER A 330 -2.25 2.75 -11.36
N ILE A 331 -1.22 2.93 -10.52
CA ILE A 331 0.18 3.04 -10.99
C ILE A 331 0.89 1.69 -11.16
N THR A 332 0.29 0.60 -10.67
CA THR A 332 0.92 -0.75 -10.68
C THR A 332 0.45 -1.60 -11.85
N LEU A 333 -0.81 -1.50 -12.26
CA LEU A 333 -1.44 -2.36 -13.26
C LEU A 333 -1.90 -1.55 -14.49
N PRO A 334 -1.08 -1.43 -15.55
CA PRO A 334 -1.44 -0.68 -16.76
C PRO A 334 -2.52 -1.41 -17.57
N ASN A 335 -2.34 -2.71 -17.73
CA ASN A 335 -3.42 -3.62 -18.04
C ASN A 335 -3.68 -4.39 -16.77
N ALA A 336 -4.94 -4.46 -16.37
CA ALA A 336 -5.34 -5.51 -15.48
C ALA A 336 -5.46 -6.81 -16.32
N ASP A 337 -4.34 -7.23 -16.90
CA ASP A 337 -4.13 -8.52 -17.55
C ASP A 337 -3.74 -9.50 -16.44
N SER A 338 -4.51 -10.60 -16.34
CA SER A 338 -4.40 -11.62 -15.30
C SER A 338 -3.29 -12.65 -15.54
N ASN A 339 -2.09 -12.20 -15.94
CA ASN A 339 -0.89 -13.06 -16.01
C ASN A 339 0.08 -12.83 -14.85
#